data_AF-A0A2V7Q4J3-F1
#
_entry.id   AF-A0A2V7Q4J3-F1
#
_cell.length_a   1.000
_cell.length_b   1.000
_cell.length_c   1.000
_cell.angle_alpha   90.00
_cell.angle_beta   90.00
_cell.angle_gamma   90.00
#
_symmetry.space_group_name_H-M   'P 1'
#
loop_
_entity.id
_entity.type
_entity.pdbx_description
1 polymer ?
#
loop_
_entity_poly.entity_id
_entity_poly.type
_entity_poly.pdbx_seq_one_letter_code
_entity_poly.pdbx_strand_id
1 'polypeptide(L)'
;MHPQLQLIADEYRSAQARLHELVRAVPVERWGKRSDSARWSVAECVAHLNLTSMAYVPLLQHAVSRARMLERRSPGRYHRDPIGWLLWATMGPPVRVRLKTTARFLPSSLAAPALLVQEFDRLQAAQLGCLAQADGLPLSQ
;
A
#
# COMPACT_ATOMS: atom_id res chain seq x y z
N MET A 1 -9.13 15.57 -9.02
CA MET A 1 -8.33 15.13 -7.87
C MET A 1 -7.25 16.13 -7.52
N HIS A 2 -7.15 16.46 -6.23
CA HIS A 2 -6.11 17.30 -5.66
C HIS A 2 -4.69 16.78 -6.04
N PRO A 3 -3.73 17.63 -6.43
CA PRO A 3 -2.41 17.18 -6.93
C PRO A 3 -1.65 16.25 -5.99
N GLN A 4 -1.72 16.47 -4.67
CA GLN A 4 -1.08 15.58 -3.69
C GLN A 4 -1.69 14.17 -3.63
N LEU A 5 -3.00 14.03 -3.83
CA LEU A 5 -3.66 12.72 -3.89
C LEU A 5 -3.39 12.04 -5.24
N GLN A 6 -3.28 12.84 -6.31
CA GLN A 6 -2.88 12.37 -7.65
C GLN A 6 -1.51 11.72 -7.64
N LEU A 7 -0.53 12.35 -6.99
CA LEU A 7 0.82 11.79 -6.88
C LEU A 7 0.81 10.41 -6.20
N ILE A 8 0.04 10.23 -5.13
CA ILE A 8 -0.08 8.93 -4.45
C ILE A 8 -0.79 7.91 -5.35
N ALA A 9 -1.84 8.31 -6.07
CA ALA A 9 -2.53 7.41 -6.99
C ALA A 9 -1.63 6.96 -8.15
N ASP A 10 -0.75 7.83 -8.63
CA ASP A 10 0.24 7.50 -9.66
C ASP A 10 1.31 6.52 -9.12
N GLU A 11 1.75 6.69 -7.87
CA GLU A 11 2.64 5.73 -7.21
C GLU A 11 2.01 4.33 -7.07
N TYR A 12 0.72 4.25 -6.68
CA TYR A 12 -0.01 2.99 -6.66
C TYR A 12 -0.10 2.38 -8.07
N ARG A 13 -0.50 3.13 -9.09
CA ARG A 13 -0.55 2.60 -10.48
C ARG A 13 0.81 2.12 -10.97
N SER A 14 1.87 2.87 -10.68
CA SER A 14 3.25 2.49 -11.01
C SER A 14 3.69 1.21 -10.30
N ALA A 15 3.36 1.03 -9.02
CA ALA A 15 3.64 -0.21 -8.29
C ALA A 15 2.90 -1.42 -8.91
N GLN A 16 1.64 -1.24 -9.29
CA GLN A 16 0.84 -2.29 -9.94
C GLN A 16 1.40 -2.69 -11.30
N ALA A 17 1.76 -1.71 -12.14
CA ALA A 17 2.37 -1.96 -13.44
C ALA A 17 3.69 -2.74 -13.32
N ARG A 18 4.53 -2.39 -12.34
CA ARG A 18 5.78 -3.09 -12.04
C ARG A 18 5.56 -4.53 -11.58
N LEU A 19 4.52 -4.80 -10.79
CA LEU A 19 4.18 -6.18 -10.42
C LEU A 19 3.74 -6.98 -11.65
N HIS A 20 2.91 -6.43 -12.52
CA HIS A 20 2.49 -7.12 -13.74
C HIS A 20 3.65 -7.34 -14.71
N GLU A 21 4.62 -6.43 -14.78
CA GLU A 21 5.86 -6.66 -15.52
C GLU A 21 6.67 -7.82 -14.94
N LEU A 22 6.80 -7.88 -13.61
CA LEU A 22 7.46 -8.99 -12.92
C LEU A 22 6.77 -10.33 -13.20
N VAL A 23 5.43 -10.37 -13.23
CA VAL A 23 4.64 -11.56 -13.59
C VAL A 23 4.96 -12.03 -15.01
N ARG A 24 5.12 -11.11 -15.97
CA ARG A 24 5.47 -11.47 -17.35
C ARG A 24 6.92 -11.94 -17.48
N ALA A 25 7.84 -11.36 -16.70
CA ALA A 25 9.27 -11.59 -16.84
C ALA A 25 9.79 -12.80 -16.03
N VAL A 26 9.12 -13.21 -14.96
CA VAL A 26 9.61 -14.22 -14.01
C VAL A 26 8.75 -15.47 -14.02
N PRO A 27 9.30 -16.64 -14.38
CA PRO A 27 8.59 -17.92 -14.32
C PRO A 27 8.07 -18.23 -12.92
N VAL A 28 6.86 -18.79 -12.85
CA VAL A 28 6.12 -19.03 -11.59
C VAL A 28 6.92 -19.92 -10.60
N GLU A 29 7.74 -20.83 -11.10
CA GLU A 29 8.57 -21.75 -10.33
C GLU A 29 9.69 -21.03 -9.55
N ARG A 30 10.02 -19.79 -9.94
CA ARG A 30 11.00 -18.95 -9.24
C ARG A 30 10.37 -18.06 -8.18
N TRP A 31 9.05 -17.90 -8.15
CA TRP A 31 8.39 -16.94 -7.24
C TRP A 31 8.58 -17.25 -5.76
N GLY A 32 8.57 -18.54 -5.40
CA GLY A 32 8.78 -18.99 -4.03
C GLY A 32 10.26 -19.19 -3.66
N LYS A 33 11.20 -19.04 -4.61
CA LYS A 33 12.62 -19.25 -4.34
C LYS A 33 13.19 -18.04 -3.62
N ARG A 34 13.67 -18.25 -2.39
CA ARG A 34 14.46 -17.25 -1.67
C ARG A 34 15.89 -17.24 -2.21
N SER A 35 16.46 -16.05 -2.39
CA SER A 35 17.88 -15.92 -2.76
C SER A 35 18.82 -16.25 -1.60
N ASP A 36 18.33 -16.11 -0.37
CA ASP A 36 19.02 -16.39 0.90
C ASP A 36 17.97 -16.65 1.99
N SER A 37 18.29 -17.42 3.02
CA SER A 37 17.36 -17.79 4.09
C SER A 37 16.82 -16.59 4.89
N ALA A 38 17.58 -15.49 4.95
CA ALA A 38 17.21 -14.25 5.63
C ALA A 38 16.46 -13.24 4.72
N ARG A 39 16.26 -13.57 3.43
CA ARG A 39 15.57 -12.70 2.46
C ARG A 39 14.22 -13.29 2.05
N TRP A 40 13.30 -12.40 1.71
CA TRP A 40 12.00 -12.80 1.17
C TRP A 40 12.11 -13.14 -0.31
N SER A 41 11.38 -14.17 -0.70
CA SER A 41 11.07 -14.49 -2.09
C SER A 41 10.08 -13.47 -2.68
N VAL A 42 9.86 -13.53 -3.99
CA VAL A 42 8.88 -12.67 -4.68
C VAL A 42 7.48 -12.88 -4.09
N ALA A 43 7.07 -14.13 -3.91
CA ALA A 43 5.78 -14.48 -3.34
C ALA A 43 5.60 -13.91 -1.93
N GLU A 44 6.64 -13.94 -1.09
CA GLU A 44 6.60 -13.39 0.26
C GLU A 44 6.50 -11.86 0.28
N CYS A 45 7.20 -11.18 -0.64
CA CYS A 45 7.08 -9.73 -0.80
C CYS A 45 5.64 -9.33 -1.16
N VAL A 46 5.03 -10.01 -2.15
CA VAL A 46 3.64 -9.71 -2.57
C VAL A 46 2.66 -10.06 -1.45
N ALA A 47 2.83 -11.20 -0.79
CA ALA A 47 1.99 -11.60 0.34
C ALA A 47 2.05 -10.59 1.50
N HIS A 48 3.24 -10.07 1.82
CA HIS A 48 3.40 -9.01 2.83
C HIS A 48 2.67 -7.71 2.44
N LEU A 49 2.77 -7.29 1.18
CA LEU A 49 2.04 -6.11 0.69
C LEU A 49 0.52 -6.31 0.78
N ASN A 50 0.03 -7.51 0.48
CA ASN A 50 -1.38 -7.85 0.63
C ASN A 50 -1.81 -7.82 2.10
N LEU A 51 -1.04 -8.44 3.01
CA LEU A 51 -1.32 -8.42 4.46
C LEU A 51 -1.40 -6.99 5.01
N THR A 52 -0.47 -6.13 4.59
CA THR A 52 -0.46 -4.72 5.00
C THR A 52 -1.69 -4.00 4.43
N SER A 53 -1.98 -4.15 3.15
CA SER A 53 -3.12 -3.50 2.50
C SER A 53 -4.46 -3.96 3.11
N MET A 54 -4.62 -5.25 3.42
CA MET A 54 -5.81 -5.78 4.10
C MET A 54 -6.04 -5.13 5.47
N ALA A 55 -4.97 -4.83 6.21
CA ALA A 55 -5.08 -4.18 7.52
C ALA A 55 -5.38 -2.67 7.40
N TYR A 56 -4.81 -1.99 6.40
CA TYR A 56 -4.93 -0.54 6.27
C TYR A 56 -6.18 -0.08 5.49
N VAL A 57 -6.66 -0.84 4.51
CA VAL A 57 -7.83 -0.46 3.70
C VAL A 57 -9.06 -0.13 4.56
N PRO A 58 -9.46 -0.94 5.56
CA PRO A 58 -10.58 -0.60 6.44
C PRO A 58 -10.38 0.70 7.22
N LEU A 59 -9.15 0.96 7.68
CA LEU A 59 -8.80 2.18 8.41
C LEU A 59 -8.91 3.42 7.51
N LEU A 60 -8.45 3.31 6.26
CA LEU A 60 -8.57 4.37 5.25
C LEU A 60 -10.04 4.63 4.90
N GLN A 61 -10.84 3.59 4.68
CA GLN A 61 -12.27 3.72 4.42
C GLN A 61 -13.00 4.41 5.57
N HIS A 62 -12.68 4.03 6.81
CA HIS A 62 -13.24 4.66 8.00
C HIS A 62 -12.83 6.14 8.11
N ALA A 63 -11.56 6.46 7.87
CA ALA A 63 -11.07 7.84 7.89
C ALA A 63 -11.77 8.72 6.84
N VAL A 64 -11.95 8.22 5.62
CA VAL A 64 -12.71 8.89 4.56
C VAL A 64 -14.16 9.10 4.97
N SER A 65 -14.81 8.09 5.54
CA SER A 65 -16.19 8.21 6.04
C SER A 65 -16.31 9.29 7.11
N ARG A 66 -15.39 9.34 8.08
CA ARG A 66 -15.39 10.39 9.11
C ARG A 66 -15.16 11.77 8.50
N ALA A 67 -14.22 11.90 7.56
CA ALA A 67 -13.91 13.18 6.94
C ALA A 67 -15.10 13.76 6.16
N ARG A 68 -15.95 12.92 5.54
CA ARG A 68 -17.20 13.37 4.91
C ARG A 68 -18.17 14.01 5.89
N MET A 69 -18.21 13.53 7.14
CA MET A 69 -19.11 14.06 8.16
C MET A 69 -18.66 15.39 8.75
N LEU A 70 -17.44 15.85 8.46
CA LEU A 70 -16.87 17.03 9.12
C LEU A 70 -17.38 18.37 8.58
N GLU A 71 -18.22 18.40 7.53
CA GLU A 71 -18.81 19.61 6.90
C GLU A 71 -17.81 20.78 6.72
N ARG A 72 -16.53 20.45 6.56
CA ARG A 72 -15.42 21.39 6.40
C ARG A 72 -14.89 21.30 4.98
N ARG A 73 -14.39 22.43 4.48
CA ARG A 73 -13.73 22.49 3.17
C ARG A 73 -12.36 21.82 3.24
N SER A 74 -11.97 21.14 2.16
CA SER A 74 -10.59 20.65 1.98
C SER A 74 -9.60 21.80 2.16
N PRO A 75 -8.45 21.55 2.83
CA PRO A 75 -7.36 22.51 2.83
C PRO A 75 -6.80 22.67 1.41
N GLY A 76 -6.15 23.81 1.13
CA GLY A 76 -5.42 24.02 -0.14
C GLY A 76 -4.15 23.16 -0.26
N ARG A 77 -3.71 22.57 0.85
CA ARG A 77 -2.61 21.61 0.92
C ARG A 77 -2.84 20.65 2.08
N TYR A 78 -2.70 19.35 1.83
CA TYR A 78 -2.70 18.33 2.86
C TYR A 78 -1.35 18.27 3.57
N HIS A 79 -1.41 18.12 4.88
CA HIS A 79 -0.26 17.93 5.76
C HIS A 79 -0.40 16.63 6.56
N ARG A 80 0.75 16.08 6.95
CA ARG A 80 0.83 14.96 7.89
C ARG A 80 0.93 15.53 9.30
N ASP A 81 0.25 14.92 10.24
CA ASP A 81 0.46 15.16 11.67
C ASP A 81 1.83 14.60 12.12
N PRO A 82 2.28 14.84 13.37
CA PRO A 82 3.58 14.35 13.83
C PRO A 82 3.73 12.82 13.73
N ILE A 83 2.63 12.07 13.96
CA ILE A 83 2.62 10.60 13.85
C ILE A 83 2.77 10.17 12.39
N GLY A 84 2.01 10.76 11.47
CA GLY A 84 2.09 10.48 10.04
C GLY A 84 3.43 10.91 9.45
N TRP A 85 4.05 11.97 9.96
CA TRP A 85 5.42 12.36 9.59
C TRP A 85 6.43 11.30 10.04
N LEU A 86 6.36 10.82 11.27
CA LEU A 86 7.26 9.77 11.79
C LEU A 86 7.10 8.46 10.99
N LEU A 87 5.86 8.07 10.68
CA LEU A 87 5.57 6.90 9.85
C LEU A 87 6.17 7.05 8.45
N TRP A 88 6.00 8.22 7.82
CA TRP A 88 6.59 8.49 6.51
C TRP A 88 8.12 8.52 6.56
N ALA A 89 8.72 9.07 7.61
CA ALA A 89 10.17 9.12 7.76
C ALA A 89 10.82 7.74 7.95
N THR A 90 10.08 6.78 8.51
CA THR A 90 10.58 5.42 8.78
C THR A 90 10.28 4.43 7.64
N MET A 91 9.19 4.62 6.90
CA MET A 91 8.74 3.68 5.86
C MET A 91 8.76 4.26 4.43
N GLY A 92 8.76 5.59 4.29
CA GLY A 92 8.74 6.27 3.01
C GLY A 92 10.11 6.28 2.31
N PRO A 93 10.14 6.43 0.98
CA PRO A 93 11.38 6.55 0.24
C PRO A 93 12.08 7.90 0.50
N PRO A 94 13.44 7.93 0.54
CA PRO A 94 14.33 6.78 0.58
C PRO A 94 14.28 6.08 1.95
N VAL A 95 14.27 4.74 1.96
CA VAL A 95 14.28 3.96 3.22
C VAL A 95 15.62 4.15 3.91
N ARG A 96 15.66 4.99 4.93
CA ARG A 96 16.88 5.29 5.71
C ARG A 96 17.10 4.33 6.89
N VAL A 97 16.04 3.65 7.32
CA VAL A 97 16.06 2.75 8.49
C VAL A 97 15.48 1.40 8.12
N ARG A 98 16.19 0.31 8.44
CA ARG A 98 15.68 -1.06 8.25
C ARG A 98 14.97 -1.52 9.52
N LEU A 99 13.65 -1.55 9.47
CA LEU A 99 12.82 -2.04 10.58
C LEU A 99 12.40 -3.50 10.33
N LYS A 100 12.43 -4.31 11.38
CA LYS A 100 11.87 -5.66 11.31
C LYS A 100 10.36 -5.57 11.16
N THR A 101 9.81 -6.35 10.24
CA THR A 101 8.36 -6.48 10.06
C THR A 101 7.73 -7.08 11.32
N THR A 102 6.59 -6.53 11.74
CA THR A 102 5.85 -7.07 12.89
C THR A 102 5.22 -8.42 12.53
N ALA A 103 5.07 -9.30 13.53
CA ALA A 103 4.64 -10.69 13.30
C ALA A 103 3.32 -10.81 12.52
N ARG A 104 2.40 -9.85 12.68
CA ARG A 104 1.11 -9.79 11.97
C ARG A 104 1.25 -9.65 10.45
N PHE A 105 2.35 -9.10 9.96
CA PHE A 105 2.59 -8.89 8.53
C PHE A 105 3.62 -9.87 7.96
N LEU A 106 3.99 -10.92 8.71
CA LEU A 106 4.81 -12.00 8.18
C LEU A 106 3.92 -12.98 7.42
N PRO A 107 4.24 -13.32 6.16
CA PRO A 107 3.50 -14.33 5.42
C PRO A 107 3.74 -15.71 6.06
N SER A 108 2.70 -16.29 6.65
CA SER A 108 2.75 -17.61 7.30
C SER A 108 2.51 -18.77 6.34
N SER A 109 1.75 -18.54 5.27
CA SER A 109 1.55 -19.47 4.15
C SER A 109 1.44 -18.68 2.85
N LEU A 110 1.97 -19.25 1.77
CA LEU A 110 1.97 -18.62 0.46
C LEU A 110 0.90 -19.25 -0.42
N ALA A 111 -0.05 -18.44 -0.87
CA ALA A 111 -0.97 -18.83 -1.92
C ALA A 111 -0.22 -18.96 -3.26
N ALA A 112 -0.88 -19.57 -4.24
CA ALA A 112 -0.37 -19.62 -5.61
C ALA A 112 -0.10 -18.19 -6.13
N PRO A 113 0.98 -17.94 -6.89
CA PRO A 113 1.33 -16.61 -7.40
C PRO A 113 0.17 -15.88 -8.10
N ALA A 114 -0.65 -16.58 -8.88
CA ALA A 114 -1.82 -16.00 -9.52
C ALA A 114 -2.83 -15.42 -8.52
N LEU A 115 -3.07 -16.11 -7.39
CA LEU A 115 -3.96 -15.64 -6.33
C LEU A 115 -3.35 -14.46 -5.57
N LEU A 116 -2.03 -14.47 -5.34
CA LEU A 116 -1.33 -13.34 -4.70
C LEU A 116 -1.45 -12.07 -5.55
N VAL A 117 -1.29 -12.18 -6.87
CA VAL A 117 -1.41 -11.05 -7.81
C VAL A 117 -2.86 -10.57 -7.90
N GLN A 118 -3.82 -11.49 -8.02
CA GLN A 118 -5.24 -11.15 -8.04
C GLN A 118 -5.65 -10.37 -6.77
N GLU A 119 -5.20 -10.83 -5.61
CA GLU A 119 -5.48 -10.16 -4.34
C GLU A 119 -4.78 -8.80 -4.23
N PHE A 120 -3.54 -8.70 -4.74
CA PHE A 120 -2.83 -7.44 -4.85
C PHE A 120 -3.62 -6.43 -5.68
N ASP A 121 -4.09 -6.83 -6.88
CA ASP A 121 -4.86 -5.97 -7.77
C ASP A 121 -6.17 -5.49 -7.12
N ARG A 122 -6.87 -6.41 -6.43
CA ARG A 122 -8.10 -6.10 -5.69
C ARG A 122 -7.83 -5.05 -4.59
N LEU A 123 -6.77 -5.23 -3.81
CA LEU A 123 -6.39 -4.32 -2.73
C LEU A 123 -5.86 -2.98 -3.27
N GLN A 124 -5.17 -2.99 -4.41
CA GLN A 124 -4.73 -1.78 -5.10
C GLN A 124 -5.92 -0.93 -5.56
N ALA A 125 -6.93 -1.58 -6.17
CA ALA A 125 -8.15 -0.93 -6.58
C ALA A 125 -8.92 -0.35 -5.38
N ALA A 126 -8.96 -1.06 -4.25
CA ALA A 126 -9.57 -0.54 -3.02
C ALA A 126 -8.85 0.71 -2.48
N GLN A 127 -7.51 0.72 -2.47
CA GLN A 127 -6.72 1.88 -2.05
C GLN A 127 -6.91 3.09 -2.99
N LEU A 128 -6.89 2.86 -4.30
CA LEU A 128 -7.20 3.90 -5.30
C LEU A 128 -8.63 4.44 -5.13
N GLY A 129 -9.59 3.55 -4.83
CA GLY A 129 -10.96 3.91 -4.52
C GLY A 129 -11.06 4.81 -3.29
N CYS A 130 -10.29 4.53 -2.23
CA CYS A 130 -10.20 5.40 -1.05
C CYS A 130 -9.66 6.79 -1.42
N LEU A 131 -8.61 6.89 -2.23
CA LEU A 131 -8.05 8.18 -2.66
C LEU A 131 -9.05 9.02 -3.46
N ALA A 132 -9.73 8.40 -4.42
CA ALA A 132 -10.75 9.08 -5.22
C ALA A 132 -11.91 9.58 -4.34
N GLN A 133 -12.32 8.75 -3.38
CA GLN A 133 -13.37 9.07 -2.42
C GLN A 133 -12.97 10.14 -1.39
N ALA A 134 -11.68 10.31 -1.15
CA ALA A 134 -11.10 11.29 -0.24
C ALA A 134 -10.90 12.67 -0.89
N ASP A 135 -11.01 12.76 -2.22
CA ASP A 135 -10.83 14.01 -2.94
C ASP A 135 -11.83 15.07 -2.49
N GLY A 136 -11.31 16.26 -2.18
CA GLY A 136 -12.11 17.37 -1.65
C GLY A 136 -12.52 17.25 -0.17
N LEU A 137 -12.05 16.24 0.56
CA LEU A 137 -12.36 16.07 1.99
C LEU A 137 -11.32 16.70 2.92
N PRO A 138 -11.70 17.11 4.15
CA PRO A 138 -10.78 17.69 5.13
C PRO A 138 -9.98 16.62 5.90
N LEU A 139 -8.94 16.06 5.25
CA LEU A 139 -8.15 14.92 5.78
C LEU A 139 -7.06 15.30 6.80
N SER A 140 -6.71 16.58 6.96
CA SER A 140 -5.60 17.05 7.83
C SER A 140 -6.06 17.45 9.23
N GLN A 141 -6.84 16.60 9.90
CA GLN A 141 -7.20 16.79 11.31
C GLN A 141 -6.02 16.45 12.22
#